data_AF-A0A1Y3N7Q4-F1
#
_entry.id   AF-A0A1Y3N7Q4-F1
#
_cell.length_a   1.000
_cell.length_b   1.000
_cell.length_c   1.000
_cell.angle_alpha   90.00
_cell.angle_beta   90.00
_cell.angle_gamma   90.00
#
_symmetry.space_group_name_H-M   'P 1'
#
loop_
_entity.id
_entity.type
_entity.pdbx_description
1 polymer ?
#
loop_
_entity_poly.entity_id
_entity_poly.type
_entity_poly.pdbx_seq_one_letter_code
_entity_poly.pdbx_strand_id
1 'polypeptide(L)'
;MVTLNLIKKLGVLPHVAMYLDIGHAFWLGWDDNRLKAGKVYSKVIQSGAPGNVRGFASNVANYTPWEDPTLSRGPDTEWNPCPDEKRYIEAMYKDFKSAGIKSVYFIDDTSRNGHKTDRTHPGEWCNQTGVGIGARPQANPISGMEYLDAFYWVKPLGESDGTSDTTAVRYDGYCGHATAMKPAPEAGQWFQKHFEQGLENANPPL
;
A
#
# COMPACT_ATOMS: atom_id res chain seq x y z
N MET A 1 -10.40 14.99 11.77
CA MET A 1 -9.68 16.04 12.54
C MET A 1 -8.18 15.77 12.67
N VAL A 2 -7.73 14.52 12.82
CA VAL A 2 -6.29 14.18 13.02
C VAL A 2 -5.42 14.51 11.80
N THR A 3 -5.75 14.01 10.60
CA THR A 3 -4.94 14.24 9.37
C THR A 3 -4.76 15.72 9.07
N LEU A 4 -5.82 16.52 9.20
CA LEU A 4 -5.79 17.97 9.03
C LEU A 4 -4.78 18.64 9.97
N ASN A 5 -4.77 18.22 11.24
CA ASN A 5 -3.87 18.77 12.25
C ASN A 5 -2.41 18.39 11.94
N LEU A 6 -2.17 17.17 11.45
CA LEU A 6 -0.83 16.73 11.06
C LEU A 6 -0.30 17.54 9.87
N ILE A 7 -1.11 17.76 8.83
CA ILE A 7 -0.70 18.59 7.68
C ILE A 7 -0.32 20.00 8.15
N LYS A 8 -1.17 20.63 8.98
CA LYS A 8 -0.91 22.00 9.49
C LYS A 8 0.36 22.10 10.33
N LYS A 9 0.67 21.08 11.12
CA LYS A 9 1.82 21.09 12.05
C LYS A 9 3.13 20.64 11.40
N LEU A 10 3.08 19.59 10.60
CA LEU A 10 4.27 18.94 10.04
C LEU A 10 4.55 19.39 8.60
N GLY A 11 3.51 19.69 7.82
CA GLY A 11 3.66 20.12 6.42
C GLY A 11 4.24 21.53 6.25
N VAL A 12 4.38 22.30 7.34
CA VAL A 12 5.06 23.62 7.33
C VAL A 12 6.56 23.51 7.60
N LEU A 13 7.05 22.33 8.00
CA LEU A 13 8.44 22.13 8.36
C LEU A 13 9.29 21.94 7.09
N PRO A 14 10.42 22.67 6.94
CA PRO A 14 11.17 22.72 5.68
C PRO A 14 11.89 21.41 5.30
N HIS A 15 12.00 20.47 6.24
CA HIS A 15 12.70 19.19 6.05
C HIS A 15 11.78 17.98 6.21
N VAL A 16 10.46 18.18 6.07
CA VAL A 16 9.47 17.10 6.12
C VAL A 16 8.79 16.97 4.76
N ALA A 17 8.89 15.77 4.17
CA ALA A 17 8.07 15.36 3.03
C ALA A 17 6.94 14.45 3.53
N MET A 18 5.70 14.93 3.42
CA MET A 18 4.52 14.16 3.84
C MET A 18 3.90 13.41 2.66
N TYR A 19 3.64 12.13 2.84
CA TYR A 19 2.89 11.29 1.91
C TYR A 19 1.61 10.81 2.61
N LEU A 20 0.45 11.07 2.01
CA LEU A 20 -0.83 10.59 2.54
C LEU A 20 -1.11 9.19 1.99
N ASP A 21 -1.44 8.24 2.85
CA ASP A 21 -1.84 6.89 2.44
C ASP A 21 -3.03 6.94 1.47
N ILE A 22 -3.02 6.10 0.44
CA ILE A 22 -4.10 5.95 -0.55
C ILE A 22 -4.52 4.49 -0.71
N GLY A 23 -4.34 3.66 0.33
CA GLY A 23 -4.57 2.23 0.23
C GLY A 23 -3.75 1.59 -0.88
N HIS A 24 -4.38 0.77 -1.72
CA HIS A 24 -3.74 0.03 -2.81
C HIS A 24 -4.70 -0.17 -3.98
N ALA A 25 -4.22 -0.81 -5.05
CA ALA A 25 -4.94 -0.96 -6.30
C ALA A 25 -6.30 -1.67 -6.14
N PHE A 26 -6.38 -2.68 -5.27
CA PHE A 26 -7.63 -3.38 -4.93
C PHE A 26 -8.38 -2.75 -3.74
N TRP A 27 -8.22 -1.44 -3.52
CA TRP A 27 -9.05 -0.67 -2.60
C TRP A 27 -9.65 0.55 -3.28
N LEU A 28 -8.80 1.47 -3.73
CA LEU A 28 -9.27 2.69 -4.38
C LEU A 28 -9.18 2.60 -5.89
N GLY A 29 -8.55 1.56 -6.47
CA GLY A 29 -8.23 1.47 -7.89
C GLY A 29 -9.41 1.33 -8.85
N TRP A 30 -10.64 1.13 -8.39
CA TRP A 30 -11.83 1.24 -9.24
C TRP A 30 -12.13 2.69 -9.62
N ASP A 31 -12.59 2.93 -10.86
CA ASP A 31 -12.80 4.29 -11.41
C ASP A 31 -13.59 5.21 -10.46
N ASP A 32 -14.76 4.73 -10.00
CA ASP A 32 -15.61 5.50 -9.09
C ASP A 32 -14.93 5.81 -7.74
N ASN A 33 -14.11 4.89 -7.24
CA ASN A 33 -13.38 5.06 -5.98
C ASN A 33 -12.24 6.06 -6.15
N ARG A 34 -11.42 5.95 -7.21
CA ARG A 34 -10.34 6.89 -7.50
C ARG A 34 -10.85 8.31 -7.69
N LEU A 35 -11.92 8.50 -8.46
CA LEU A 35 -12.51 9.82 -8.71
C LEU A 35 -13.11 10.45 -7.44
N LYS A 36 -13.73 9.65 -6.55
CA LYS A 36 -14.20 10.12 -5.25
C LYS A 36 -13.03 10.45 -4.32
N ALA A 37 -12.00 9.60 -4.29
CA ALA A 37 -10.79 9.80 -3.51
C ALA A 37 -10.09 11.11 -3.88
N GLY A 38 -9.92 11.40 -5.17
CA GLY A 38 -9.32 12.65 -5.64
C GLY A 38 -10.01 13.90 -5.08
N LYS A 39 -11.34 13.91 -5.02
CA LYS A 39 -12.13 15.00 -4.41
C LYS A 39 -11.87 15.12 -2.90
N VAL A 40 -11.81 13.99 -2.20
CA VAL A 40 -11.55 13.95 -0.75
C VAL A 40 -10.13 14.45 -0.43
N TYR A 41 -9.10 13.92 -1.09
CA TYR A 41 -7.72 14.33 -0.88
C TYR A 41 -7.50 15.80 -1.22
N SER A 42 -8.05 16.28 -2.34
CA SER A 42 -7.99 17.70 -2.72
C SER A 42 -8.56 18.60 -1.61
N LYS A 43 -9.74 18.26 -1.07
CA LYS A 43 -10.35 19.00 0.03
C LYS A 43 -9.53 18.94 1.33
N VAL A 44 -8.98 17.78 1.68
CA VAL A 44 -8.16 17.60 2.90
C VAL A 44 -6.89 18.43 2.82
N ILE A 45 -6.19 18.38 1.68
CA ILE A 45 -4.94 19.13 1.45
C ILE A 45 -5.22 20.65 1.48
N GLN A 46 -6.26 21.12 0.78
CA GLN A 46 -6.64 22.54 0.80
C GLN A 46 -6.97 23.03 2.21
N SER A 47 -7.68 22.20 3.00
CA SER A 47 -8.02 22.54 4.38
C SER A 47 -6.79 22.59 5.29
N GLY A 48 -5.75 21.82 4.97
CA GLY A 48 -4.48 21.71 5.68
C GLY A 48 -3.51 22.87 5.51
N ALA A 49 -3.84 23.85 4.66
CA ALA A 49 -3.03 25.05 4.49
C ALA A 49 -2.71 25.75 5.84
N PRO A 50 -1.50 26.33 6.00
CA PRO A 50 -0.44 26.45 4.98
C PRO A 50 0.48 25.22 4.87
N GLY A 51 0.16 24.10 5.51
CA GLY A 51 0.95 22.88 5.43
C GLY A 51 0.95 22.24 4.05
N ASN A 52 2.10 21.72 3.63
CA ASN A 52 2.30 21.06 2.35
C ASN A 52 2.27 19.53 2.49
N VAL A 53 1.83 18.87 1.42
CA VAL A 53 1.91 17.43 1.22
C VAL A 53 2.74 17.20 -0.04
N ARG A 54 3.77 16.36 0.05
CA ARG A 54 4.61 15.99 -1.09
C ARG A 54 3.80 15.10 -2.03
N GLY A 55 3.15 14.08 -1.49
CA GLY A 55 2.50 13.08 -2.31
C GLY A 55 1.66 12.07 -1.54
N PHE A 56 1.68 10.84 -2.01
CA PHE A 56 0.83 9.75 -1.55
C PHE A 56 1.62 8.46 -1.38
N ALA A 57 1.19 7.59 -0.46
CA ALA A 57 1.78 6.28 -0.24
C ALA A 57 0.79 5.19 -0.66
N SER A 58 1.20 4.32 -1.58
CA SER A 58 0.41 3.18 -2.03
C SER A 58 0.93 1.86 -1.46
N ASN A 59 0.08 0.84 -1.49
CA ASN A 59 0.37 -0.54 -1.10
C ASN A 59 0.80 -0.74 0.36
N VAL A 60 0.70 0.27 1.21
CA VAL A 60 1.18 0.23 2.60
C VAL A 60 0.62 -0.99 3.32
N ALA A 61 1.52 -1.86 3.78
CA ALA A 61 1.19 -3.13 4.43
C ALA A 61 0.32 -4.10 3.60
N ASN A 62 0.27 -3.96 2.27
CA ASN A 62 -0.41 -4.90 1.40
C ASN A 62 0.60 -5.74 0.59
N TYR A 63 0.10 -6.50 -0.38
CA TYR A 63 0.84 -7.50 -1.14
C TYR A 63 0.60 -7.36 -2.65
N THR A 64 -0.04 -6.27 -3.09
CA THR A 64 -0.35 -6.08 -4.50
C THR A 64 0.97 -5.95 -5.27
N PRO A 65 1.17 -6.70 -6.37
CA PRO A 65 2.40 -6.63 -7.15
C PRO A 65 2.55 -5.24 -7.76
N TRP A 66 3.81 -4.82 -7.96
CA TRP A 66 4.10 -3.60 -8.71
C TRP A 66 3.52 -3.67 -10.14
N GLU A 67 3.84 -4.73 -10.87
CA GLU A 67 3.35 -4.99 -12.22
C GLU A 67 3.14 -6.49 -12.41
N ASP A 68 1.95 -6.87 -12.87
CA ASP A 68 1.66 -8.26 -13.26
C ASP A 68 0.95 -8.27 -14.63
N PRO A 69 1.66 -8.67 -15.71
CA PRO A 69 1.11 -8.66 -17.06
C PRO A 69 0.01 -9.72 -17.27
N THR A 70 -0.14 -10.68 -16.37
CA THR A 70 -1.21 -11.69 -16.43
C THR A 70 -2.53 -11.15 -15.90
N LEU A 71 -2.48 -10.09 -15.07
CA LEU A 71 -3.68 -9.44 -14.55
C LEU A 71 -4.25 -8.46 -15.59
N SER A 72 -5.54 -8.59 -15.85
CA SER A 72 -6.29 -7.70 -16.74
C SER A 72 -7.67 -7.40 -16.14
N ARG A 73 -8.32 -6.35 -16.65
CA ARG A 73 -9.67 -5.99 -16.22
C ARG A 73 -10.65 -7.10 -16.63
N GLY A 74 -11.23 -7.77 -15.65
CA GLY A 74 -12.16 -8.87 -15.88
C GLY A 74 -12.79 -9.40 -14.59
N PRO A 75 -13.56 -10.49 -14.66
CA PRO A 75 -14.22 -11.07 -13.49
C PRO A 75 -13.26 -11.38 -12.33
N ASP A 76 -12.08 -11.94 -12.61
CA ASP A 76 -11.09 -12.34 -11.60
C ASP A 76 -10.46 -11.15 -10.86
N THR A 77 -10.55 -9.95 -11.44
CA THR A 77 -10.08 -8.69 -10.83
C THR A 77 -11.25 -7.81 -10.42
N GLU A 78 -12.46 -8.34 -10.34
CA GLU A 78 -13.69 -7.61 -10.03
C GLU A 78 -13.87 -6.36 -10.91
N TRP A 79 -13.51 -6.50 -12.19
CA TRP A 79 -13.52 -5.44 -13.20
C TRP A 79 -12.69 -4.21 -12.82
N ASN A 80 -11.71 -4.36 -11.92
CA ASN A 80 -10.76 -3.32 -11.55
C ASN A 80 -9.89 -2.96 -12.77
N PRO A 81 -9.91 -1.70 -13.24
CA PRO A 81 -9.06 -1.26 -14.35
C PRO A 81 -7.57 -1.18 -13.98
N CYS A 82 -7.25 -1.18 -12.70
CA CYS A 82 -5.90 -1.09 -12.16
C CYS A 82 -5.60 -2.33 -11.30
N PRO A 83 -5.36 -3.52 -11.87
CA PRO A 83 -5.16 -4.73 -11.07
C PRO A 83 -3.71 -4.93 -10.59
N ASP A 84 -2.87 -3.88 -10.64
CA ASP A 84 -1.55 -3.79 -10.00
C ASP A 84 -1.22 -2.35 -9.59
N GLU A 85 -0.16 -2.15 -8.80
CA GLU A 85 0.18 -0.83 -8.27
C GLU A 85 0.66 0.14 -9.36
N LYS A 86 1.37 -0.33 -10.39
CA LYS A 86 1.80 0.53 -11.52
C LYS A 86 0.61 1.17 -12.22
N ARG A 87 -0.36 0.38 -12.67
CA ARG A 87 -1.57 0.91 -13.34
C ARG A 87 -2.41 1.75 -12.38
N TYR A 88 -2.42 1.41 -11.09
CA TYR A 88 -3.10 2.20 -10.07
C TYR A 88 -2.49 3.59 -9.90
N ILE A 89 -1.17 3.68 -9.73
CA ILE A 89 -0.45 4.95 -9.57
C ILE A 89 -0.55 5.80 -10.85
N GLU A 90 -0.43 5.20 -12.04
CA GLU A 90 -0.60 5.91 -13.31
C GLU A 90 -2.00 6.54 -13.45
N ALA A 91 -3.04 5.82 -13.05
CA ALA A 91 -4.41 6.31 -13.07
C ALA A 91 -4.66 7.37 -11.98
N MET A 92 -4.21 7.11 -10.74
CA MET A 92 -4.31 8.05 -9.64
C MET A 92 -3.57 9.36 -9.91
N TYR A 93 -2.39 9.31 -10.55
CA TYR A 93 -1.67 10.52 -10.97
C TYR A 93 -2.56 11.42 -11.84
N LYS A 94 -3.21 10.85 -12.87
CA LYS A 94 -4.12 11.57 -13.76
C LYS A 94 -5.35 12.11 -13.03
N ASP A 95 -5.96 11.29 -12.18
CA ASP A 95 -7.18 11.63 -11.45
C ASP A 95 -6.92 12.73 -10.39
N PHE A 96 -5.79 12.68 -9.69
CA PHE A 96 -5.42 13.66 -8.67
C PHE A 96 -5.01 15.00 -9.27
N LYS A 97 -4.30 14.99 -10.40
CA LYS A 97 -4.03 16.21 -11.18
C LYS A 97 -5.34 16.85 -11.65
N SER A 98 -6.28 16.04 -12.15
CA SER A 98 -7.61 16.49 -12.56
C SER A 98 -8.44 17.04 -11.40
N ALA A 99 -8.24 16.54 -10.17
CA ALA A 99 -8.85 17.04 -8.95
C ALA A 99 -8.22 18.35 -8.40
N GLY A 100 -7.24 18.93 -9.11
CA GLY A 100 -6.60 20.19 -8.76
C GLY A 100 -5.52 20.08 -7.67
N ILE A 101 -5.05 18.87 -7.35
CA ILE A 101 -3.94 18.68 -6.41
C ILE A 101 -2.64 19.12 -7.08
N LYS A 102 -1.92 20.05 -6.43
CA LYS A 102 -0.72 20.66 -7.00
C LYS A 102 0.50 19.74 -7.00
N SER A 103 0.78 19.10 -5.86
CA SER A 103 1.88 18.16 -5.66
C SER A 103 1.34 16.73 -5.69
N VAL A 104 1.69 15.98 -6.73
CA VAL A 104 1.22 14.60 -6.95
C VAL A 104 2.44 13.74 -7.23
N TYR A 105 3.03 13.26 -6.14
CA TYR A 105 4.13 12.29 -6.15
C TYR A 105 3.71 11.05 -5.36
N PHE A 106 4.42 9.95 -5.54
CA PHE A 106 4.07 8.68 -4.92
C PHE A 106 5.30 8.00 -4.33
N ILE A 107 5.09 7.29 -3.24
CA ILE A 107 5.93 6.16 -2.83
C ILE A 107 5.07 4.90 -2.86
N ASP A 108 5.66 3.76 -3.20
CA ASP A 108 4.98 2.47 -3.21
C ASP A 108 5.64 1.52 -2.20
N ASP A 109 4.82 0.88 -1.36
CA ASP A 109 5.31 -0.13 -0.41
C ASP A 109 5.58 -1.46 -1.12
N THR A 110 6.85 -1.81 -1.29
CA THR A 110 7.31 -3.04 -1.93
C THR A 110 7.84 -4.07 -0.94
N SER A 111 7.59 -3.87 0.35
CA SER A 111 8.15 -4.70 1.43
C SER A 111 7.77 -6.18 1.36
N ARG A 112 6.59 -6.49 0.81
CA ARG A 112 5.98 -7.84 0.86
C ARG A 112 5.34 -8.30 -0.45
N ASN A 113 5.66 -7.67 -1.58
CA ASN A 113 5.03 -7.93 -2.87
C ASN A 113 5.95 -8.57 -3.92
N GLY A 114 7.05 -9.21 -3.52
CA GLY A 114 7.98 -9.87 -4.46
C GLY A 114 7.45 -11.19 -5.02
N HIS A 115 6.54 -11.83 -4.29
CA HIS A 115 5.95 -13.10 -4.66
C HIS A 115 4.43 -13.04 -4.56
N LYS A 116 3.75 -13.81 -5.43
CA LYS A 116 2.30 -13.93 -5.38
C LYS A 116 1.90 -14.70 -4.12
N THR A 117 1.22 -14.02 -3.20
CA THR A 117 0.67 -14.64 -1.99
C THR A 117 -0.38 -15.69 -2.32
N ASP A 118 -0.66 -16.58 -1.38
CA ASP A 118 -1.70 -17.61 -1.50
C ASP A 118 -3.13 -17.05 -1.33
N ARG A 119 -3.26 -15.74 -1.10
CA ARG A 119 -4.55 -15.06 -0.94
C ARG A 119 -5.53 -15.43 -2.05
N THR A 120 -6.74 -15.80 -1.66
CA THR A 120 -7.81 -16.17 -2.59
C THR A 120 -8.65 -14.97 -3.01
N HIS A 121 -8.55 -13.87 -2.25
CA HIS A 121 -9.21 -12.61 -2.52
C HIS A 121 -8.25 -11.44 -2.23
N PRO A 122 -8.21 -10.37 -3.03
CA PRO A 122 -7.32 -9.23 -2.81
C PRO A 122 -7.50 -8.49 -1.48
N GLY A 123 -8.70 -8.62 -0.89
CA GLY A 123 -9.04 -8.11 0.44
C GLY A 123 -8.50 -8.92 1.63
N GLU A 124 -7.84 -10.07 1.42
CA GLU A 124 -7.17 -10.80 2.50
C GLU A 124 -5.80 -10.15 2.77
N TRP A 125 -5.67 -9.52 3.94
CA TRP A 125 -4.54 -8.64 4.27
C TRP A 125 -3.68 -9.13 5.43
N CYS A 126 -4.17 -10.06 6.26
CA CYS A 126 -3.47 -10.42 7.49
C CYS A 126 -2.48 -11.57 7.26
N ASN A 127 -1.19 -11.35 7.53
CA ASN A 127 -0.12 -12.36 7.58
C ASN A 127 -0.14 -13.37 6.41
N GLN A 128 -0.35 -12.92 5.18
CA GLN A 128 -0.58 -13.83 4.05
C GLN A 128 0.58 -14.81 3.83
N THR A 129 0.24 -16.09 3.61
CA THR A 129 1.22 -17.10 3.19
C THR A 129 1.62 -16.89 1.73
N GLY A 130 2.76 -17.45 1.33
CA GLY A 130 3.35 -17.20 0.02
C GLY A 130 3.92 -15.78 -0.13
N VAL A 131 4.04 -15.04 0.98
CA VAL A 131 4.69 -13.73 1.03
C VAL A 131 6.14 -13.82 0.55
N GLY A 132 6.61 -12.78 -0.13
CA GLY A 132 7.99 -12.62 -0.57
C GLY A 132 8.42 -11.16 -0.49
N ILE A 133 9.67 -10.91 -0.07
CA ILE A 133 10.25 -9.57 -0.11
C ILE A 133 10.27 -9.06 -1.54
N GLY A 134 9.77 -7.85 -1.78
CA GLY A 134 9.75 -7.24 -3.12
C GLY A 134 11.00 -6.42 -3.43
N ALA A 135 10.84 -5.52 -4.40
CA ALA A 135 11.90 -4.60 -4.84
C ALA A 135 12.46 -3.82 -3.64
N ARG A 136 13.77 -3.58 -3.63
CA ARG A 136 14.46 -2.93 -2.51
C ARG A 136 14.17 -1.43 -2.56
N PRO A 137 14.22 -0.71 -1.42
CA PRO A 137 14.00 0.73 -1.43
C PRO A 137 14.95 1.42 -2.41
N GLN A 138 14.37 2.15 -3.36
CA GLN A 138 15.10 2.79 -4.44
C GLN A 138 14.39 4.07 -4.83
N ALA A 139 15.11 5.19 -4.83
CA ALA A 139 14.61 6.46 -5.33
C ALA A 139 14.53 6.45 -6.86
N ASN A 140 13.49 7.07 -7.43
CA ASN A 140 13.22 7.13 -8.87
C ASN A 140 13.40 5.77 -9.57
N PRO A 141 12.69 4.72 -9.13
CA PRO A 141 13.00 3.35 -9.53
C PRO A 141 12.61 3.04 -10.99
N ILE A 142 11.69 3.82 -11.58
CA ILE A 142 11.11 3.53 -12.90
C ILE A 142 11.31 4.73 -13.83
N SER A 143 12.09 4.51 -14.90
CA SER A 143 12.29 5.50 -15.97
C SER A 143 10.95 5.87 -16.63
N GLY A 144 10.69 7.17 -16.77
CA GLY A 144 9.44 7.68 -17.36
C GLY A 144 8.28 7.84 -16.35
N MET A 145 8.46 7.46 -15.09
CA MET A 145 7.51 7.72 -14.00
C MET A 145 8.11 8.71 -12.99
N GLU A 146 8.41 9.93 -13.43
CA GLU A 146 9.04 10.99 -12.60
C GLU A 146 8.19 11.43 -11.38
N TYR A 147 6.93 10.99 -11.30
CA TYR A 147 6.05 11.18 -10.15
C TYR A 147 6.14 10.04 -9.12
N LEU A 148 6.89 8.98 -9.38
CA LEU A 148 7.20 7.93 -8.41
C LEU A 148 8.54 8.25 -7.75
N ASP A 149 8.47 8.86 -6.56
CA ASP A 149 9.66 9.28 -5.80
C ASP A 149 10.49 8.06 -5.36
N ALA A 150 9.84 6.97 -4.90
CA ALA A 150 10.56 5.78 -4.47
C ALA A 150 9.71 4.50 -4.43
N PHE A 151 10.37 3.37 -4.64
CA PHE A 151 9.99 2.14 -3.92
C PHE A 151 10.47 2.27 -2.48
N TYR A 152 9.64 1.91 -1.53
CA TYR A 152 9.94 2.03 -0.11
C TYR A 152 9.41 0.82 0.65
N TRP A 153 9.99 0.51 1.81
CA TRP A 153 9.44 -0.51 2.70
C TRP A 153 8.79 0.19 3.87
N VAL A 154 7.46 0.31 3.82
CA VAL A 154 6.70 1.00 4.87
C VAL A 154 6.35 0.00 5.97
N LYS A 155 5.76 -1.15 5.61
CA LYS A 155 5.53 -2.25 6.55
C LYS A 155 6.81 -3.06 6.74
N PRO A 156 7.32 -3.22 7.98
CA PRO A 156 8.43 -4.12 8.22
C PRO A 156 7.96 -5.58 8.07
N LEU A 157 8.53 -6.30 7.11
CA LEU A 157 8.30 -7.74 7.01
C LEU A 157 8.80 -8.43 8.28
N GLY A 158 7.98 -9.33 8.83
CA GLY A 158 8.27 -10.03 10.08
C GLY A 158 7.54 -9.43 11.27
N GLU A 159 7.04 -8.20 11.20
CA GLU A 159 6.07 -7.72 12.19
C GLU A 159 4.68 -8.23 11.82
N SER A 160 4.03 -8.97 12.73
CA SER A 160 2.70 -9.52 12.46
C SER A 160 1.66 -8.42 12.20
N ASP A 161 0.69 -8.74 11.34
CA ASP A 161 -0.46 -7.89 11.06
C ASP A 161 -1.56 -8.05 12.13
N GLY A 162 -1.57 -9.16 12.86
CA GLY A 162 -2.59 -9.46 13.86
C GLY A 162 -2.55 -10.91 14.33
N THR A 163 -3.09 -11.14 15.53
CA THR A 163 -3.12 -12.46 16.18
C THR A 163 -4.11 -13.39 15.50
N SER A 164 -3.74 -14.66 15.40
CA SER A 164 -4.65 -15.73 14.97
C SER A 164 -5.35 -16.43 16.13
N ASP A 165 -5.08 -16.02 17.37
CA ASP A 165 -5.75 -16.54 18.57
C ASP A 165 -7.17 -15.98 18.65
N THR A 166 -8.16 -16.82 18.37
CA THR A 166 -9.59 -16.46 18.42
C THR A 166 -10.09 -16.02 19.79
N THR A 167 -9.32 -16.28 20.85
CA THR A 167 -9.63 -15.85 22.22
C THR A 167 -9.00 -14.52 22.60
N ALA A 168 -8.08 -13.99 21.79
CA ALA A 168 -7.41 -12.73 22.05
C ALA A 168 -8.35 -11.53 21.90
N VAL A 169 -8.17 -10.51 22.74
CA VAL A 169 -8.99 -9.29 22.77
C VAL A 169 -8.97 -8.54 21.42
N ARG A 170 -7.88 -8.65 20.67
CA ARG A 170 -7.68 -7.95 19.38
C ARG A 170 -7.71 -8.90 18.18
N TYR A 171 -8.34 -10.06 18.33
CA TYR A 171 -8.54 -10.98 17.21
C TYR A 171 -9.33 -10.33 16.08
N ASP A 172 -8.83 -10.48 14.85
CA ASP A 172 -9.52 -10.11 13.63
C ASP A 172 -9.76 -11.36 12.77
N GLY A 173 -10.97 -11.50 12.23
CA GLY A 173 -11.38 -12.65 11.42
C GLY A 173 -10.46 -12.90 10.21
N TYR A 174 -9.91 -11.84 9.60
CA TYR A 174 -8.97 -11.96 8.48
C TYR A 174 -7.69 -12.70 8.87
N CYS A 175 -7.24 -12.59 10.13
CA CYS A 175 -6.08 -13.34 10.64
C CYS A 175 -6.40 -14.82 10.92
N GLY A 176 -7.67 -15.21 10.87
CA GLY A 176 -8.14 -16.59 10.92
C GLY A 176 -8.26 -17.29 9.57
N HIS A 177 -8.20 -16.54 8.45
CA HIS A 177 -8.40 -17.09 7.10
C HIS A 177 -7.38 -18.19 6.77
N ALA A 178 -7.75 -19.10 5.86
CA ALA A 178 -6.90 -20.25 5.50
C ALA A 178 -5.53 -19.83 4.93
N THR A 179 -5.50 -18.68 4.25
CA THR A 179 -4.34 -18.05 3.60
C THR A 179 -3.52 -17.17 4.55
N ALA A 180 -3.97 -16.97 5.79
CA ALA A 180 -3.19 -16.29 6.82
C ALA A 180 -2.27 -17.28 7.55
N MET A 181 -0.99 -16.94 7.69
CA MET A 181 0.00 -17.76 8.38
C MET A 181 -0.32 -17.85 9.87
N LYS A 182 -0.30 -19.09 10.41
CA LYS A 182 -0.70 -19.40 11.78
C LYS A 182 0.27 -20.39 12.44
N PRO A 183 0.41 -20.37 13.79
CA PRO A 183 -0.13 -19.36 14.69
C PRO A 183 0.61 -18.02 14.55
N ALA A 184 -0.14 -16.91 14.52
CA ALA A 184 0.40 -15.55 14.43
C ALA A 184 0.32 -14.84 15.80
N PRO A 185 1.35 -14.07 16.18
CA PRO A 185 1.33 -13.28 17.42
C PRO A 185 0.50 -12.00 17.26
N GLU A 186 0.40 -11.20 18.31
CA GLU A 186 -0.24 -9.89 18.28
C GLU A 186 0.34 -8.96 17.20
N ALA A 187 -0.48 -8.05 16.67
CA ALA A 187 -0.05 -7.06 15.69
C ALA A 187 1.19 -6.27 16.18
N GLY A 188 2.19 -6.12 15.30
CA GLY A 188 3.46 -5.46 15.59
C GLY A 188 4.49 -6.33 16.34
N GLN A 189 4.12 -7.53 16.79
CA GLN A 189 5.09 -8.47 17.38
C GLN A 189 5.88 -9.21 16.30
N TRP A 190 7.09 -9.63 16.65
CA TRP A 190 7.94 -10.40 15.74
C TRP A 190 7.33 -11.77 15.41
N PHE A 191 7.29 -12.09 14.12
CA PHE A 191 6.74 -13.29 13.54
C PHE A 191 7.79 -13.98 12.65
N GLN A 192 8.65 -14.75 13.29
CA GLN A 192 9.81 -15.42 12.67
C GLN A 192 9.45 -16.20 11.39
N LYS A 193 8.42 -17.04 11.42
CA LYS A 193 8.03 -17.87 10.27
C LYS A 193 7.62 -17.05 9.05
N HIS A 194 6.90 -15.94 9.27
CA HIS A 194 6.48 -15.05 8.20
C HIS A 194 7.67 -14.28 7.63
N PHE A 195 8.65 -13.93 8.47
CA PHE A 195 9.91 -13.35 8.01
C PHE A 195 10.71 -14.34 7.16
N GLU A 196 10.92 -15.57 7.64
CA GLU A 196 11.65 -16.64 6.93
C GLU A 196 11.04 -16.93 5.56
N GLN A 197 9.72 -17.13 5.47
CA GLN A 197 9.06 -17.34 4.18
C GLN A 197 9.25 -16.16 3.22
N GLY A 198 9.23 -14.93 3.73
CA GLY A 198 9.47 -13.76 2.91
C GLY A 198 10.92 -13.65 2.41
N LEU A 199 11.91 -14.15 3.16
CA LEU A 199 13.30 -14.27 2.69
C LEU A 199 13.43 -15.33 1.59
N GLU A 200 12.82 -16.50 1.79
CA GLU A 200 12.85 -17.62 0.84
C GLU A 200 12.24 -17.23 -0.52
N ASN A 201 11.14 -16.47 -0.49
CA ASN A 201 10.41 -16.03 -1.67
C ASN A 201 10.83 -14.62 -2.15
N ALA A 202 11.97 -14.09 -1.70
CA ALA A 202 12.40 -12.75 -2.07
C ALA A 202 12.59 -12.62 -3.59
N ASN A 203 12.05 -11.55 -4.16
CA ASN A 203 12.18 -11.23 -5.57
C ASN A 203 12.35 -9.70 -5.76
N PRO A 204 13.53 -9.23 -6.21
CA PRO A 204 14.67 -10.05 -6.62
C PRO A 204 15.28 -10.86 -5.46
N PRO A 205 15.99 -11.98 -5.72
CA PRO A 205 16.65 -12.76 -4.67
C PRO A 205 17.64 -11.93 -3.84
N LEU A 206 17.84 -12.31 -2.57
CA LEU A 206 18.75 -11.65 -1.60
C LEU A 206 20.21 -12.03 -1.79
#